data_AF-A0A2V8C4P3-F1
#
_entry.id   AF-A0A2V8C4P3-F1
#
_cell.length_a   1.000
_cell.length_b   1.000
_cell.length_c   1.000
_cell.angle_alpha   90.00
_cell.angle_beta   90.00
_cell.angle_gamma   90.00
#
_symmetry.space_group_name_H-M   'P 1'
#
loop_
_entity.id
_entity.type
_entity.pdbx_description
1 polymer ?
#
loop_
_entity_poly.entity_id
_entity_poly.type
_entity_poly.pdbx_seq_one_letter_code
_entity_poly.pdbx_strand_id
1 'polypeptide(L)'
;MKAPAVRAAAIVVAVVALSLPLHGQLQPRTPDFERQAQDQAETDRTWREASAGHMQMEKITYRSRVGDLDVPAFVFQPLRLRGAKGHPALVWVHENIRGHLYSHYIPYIREATARGYIVIAPEYRGSVGYGKAFYDAIDYGGNEVDDVVTAVEVLKTKYSAVDPSRIGIIGWSHGGMITLLSVLRNESAFKAAVAMVPVTNLFQRLAWKGVEKQHQAIDPANRYGGLPHEKPDVYKERSPLY
;
A
#
# COMPACT_ATOMS: atom_id res chain seq x y z
N MET A 1 -14.66 -35.08 -22.88
CA MET A 1 -14.13 -33.81 -23.43
C MET A 1 -14.04 -32.80 -22.29
N LYS A 2 -12.84 -32.35 -21.91
CA LYS A 2 -12.63 -31.31 -20.88
C LYS A 2 -12.50 -29.96 -21.59
N ALA A 3 -13.30 -28.97 -21.18
CA ALA A 3 -13.21 -27.60 -21.68
C ALA A 3 -11.87 -26.94 -21.24
N PRO A 4 -11.27 -26.05 -22.05
CA PRO A 4 -10.03 -25.38 -21.67
C PRO A 4 -10.32 -24.28 -20.64
N ALA A 5 -9.46 -24.20 -19.63
CA ALA A 5 -9.49 -23.14 -18.63
C ALA A 5 -9.10 -21.80 -19.27
N VAL A 6 -9.99 -20.80 -19.16
CA VAL A 6 -9.70 -19.42 -19.55
C VAL A 6 -8.71 -18.85 -18.54
N ARG A 7 -7.45 -18.69 -18.96
CA ARG A 7 -6.45 -17.94 -18.18
C ARG A 7 -6.79 -16.46 -18.30
N ALA A 8 -7.09 -15.82 -17.17
CA ALA A 8 -7.25 -14.37 -17.10
C ALA A 8 -5.90 -13.71 -17.43
N ALA A 9 -5.89 -12.86 -18.46
CA ALA A 9 -4.73 -12.04 -18.78
C ALA A 9 -4.66 -10.87 -17.79
N ALA A 10 -3.61 -10.83 -16.96
CA ALA A 10 -3.30 -9.67 -16.15
C ALA A 10 -2.63 -8.61 -17.04
N ILE A 11 -3.28 -7.45 -17.20
CA ILE A 11 -2.67 -6.29 -17.86
C ILE A 11 -1.90 -5.52 -16.79
N VAL A 12 -0.57 -5.46 -16.94
CA VAL A 12 0.32 -4.64 -16.09
C VAL A 12 0.68 -3.38 -16.85
N VAL A 13 0.31 -2.22 -16.32
CA VAL A 13 0.74 -0.91 -16.84
C VAL A 13 1.73 -0.30 -15.85
N ALA A 14 2.96 -0.08 -16.30
CA ALA A 14 4.01 0.60 -15.54
C ALA A 14 4.29 1.98 -16.15
N VAL A 15 4.14 3.03 -15.35
CA VAL A 15 4.54 4.40 -15.71
C VAL A 15 5.82 4.73 -14.94
N VAL A 16 6.88 5.12 -15.65
CA VAL A 16 8.18 5.50 -15.06
C VAL A 16 8.33 7.03 -15.13
N ALA A 17 8.40 7.69 -13.98
CA ALA A 17 8.74 9.11 -13.89
C ALA A 17 10.23 9.26 -13.54
N LEU A 18 10.96 10.02 -14.35
CA LEU A 18 12.35 10.41 -14.10
C LEU A 18 12.36 11.54 -13.06
N SER A 19 13.02 11.33 -11.92
CA SER A 19 13.24 12.36 -10.91
C SER A 19 14.63 13.00 -11.06
N LEU A 20 14.67 14.34 -11.05
CA LEU A 20 15.91 15.12 -10.99
C LEU A 20 16.51 15.04 -9.57
N PRO A 21 17.85 15.02 -9.42
CA PRO A 21 18.47 14.91 -8.10
C PRO A 21 18.44 16.26 -7.36
N LEU A 22 17.60 16.35 -6.33
CA LEU A 22 17.68 17.42 -5.32
C LEU A 22 18.89 17.16 -4.41
N HIS A 23 19.94 17.96 -4.56
CA HIS A 23 21.10 17.95 -3.68
C HIS A 23 20.78 18.74 -2.40
N GLY A 24 20.37 18.02 -1.36
CA GLY A 24 20.31 18.52 0.00
C GLY A 24 20.70 17.40 0.96
N GLN A 25 21.74 17.60 1.76
CA GLN A 25 22.08 16.67 2.84
C GLN A 25 20.97 16.70 3.90
N LEU A 26 19.98 15.82 3.77
CA LEU A 26 19.03 15.54 4.83
C LEU A 26 19.75 14.74 5.93
N GLN A 27 20.10 15.40 7.02
CA GLN A 27 20.45 14.77 8.30
C GLN A 27 19.32 13.80 8.69
N PRO A 28 19.61 12.61 9.25
CA PRO A 28 18.56 11.73 9.75
C PRO A 28 17.84 12.44 10.90
N ARG A 29 16.67 13.02 10.63
CA ARG A 29 15.81 13.58 11.68
C ARG A 29 15.30 12.41 12.52
N THR A 30 15.60 12.45 13.82
CA THR A 30 14.88 11.63 14.81
C THR A 30 13.38 11.79 14.56
N PRO A 31 12.61 10.70 14.45
CA PRO A 31 11.17 10.81 14.24
C PRO A 31 10.50 11.61 15.37
N ASP A 32 9.73 12.62 14.99
CA ASP A 32 8.86 13.37 15.90
C ASP A 32 7.45 12.77 15.83
N PHE A 33 7.14 11.89 16.78
CA PHE A 33 5.88 11.15 16.77
C PHE A 33 4.67 12.00 17.14
N GLU A 34 4.85 13.09 17.88
CA GLU A 34 3.76 14.03 18.19
C GLU A 34 3.37 14.81 16.94
N ARG A 35 4.36 15.36 16.23
CA ARG A 35 4.14 16.03 14.96
C ARG A 35 3.54 15.09 13.92
N GLN A 36 4.00 13.83 13.85
CA GLN A 36 3.41 12.84 12.94
C GLN A 36 1.93 12.56 13.27
N ALA A 37 1.56 12.49 14.56
CA ALA A 37 0.16 12.31 14.95
C ALA A 37 -0.70 13.53 14.57
N GLN A 38 -0.16 14.75 14.71
CA GLN A 38 -0.83 15.97 14.25
C GLN A 38 -1.00 15.99 12.72
N ASP A 39 0.05 15.65 11.97
CA ASP A 39 0.01 15.55 10.50
C ASP A 39 -1.02 14.50 10.04
N GLN A 40 -1.17 13.40 10.78
CA GLN A 40 -2.20 12.38 10.50
C GLN A 40 -3.62 12.86 10.83
N ALA A 41 -3.81 13.59 11.93
CA ALA A 41 -5.11 14.18 12.26
C ALA A 41 -5.55 15.22 11.21
N GLU A 42 -4.60 15.97 10.66
CA GLU A 42 -4.81 16.89 9.54
C GLU A 42 -5.22 16.13 8.27
N THR A 43 -4.54 15.02 7.98
CA THR A 43 -4.88 14.12 6.87
C THR A 43 -6.31 13.59 7.01
N ASP A 44 -6.70 13.15 8.21
CA ASP A 44 -8.05 12.67 8.50
C ASP A 44 -9.10 13.75 8.28
N ARG A 45 -8.83 15.00 8.71
CA ARG A 45 -9.73 16.13 8.48
C ARG A 45 -9.86 16.44 6.98
N THR A 46 -8.73 16.53 6.28
CA THR A 46 -8.68 16.81 4.84
C THR A 46 -9.48 15.78 4.05
N TRP A 47 -9.35 14.49 4.35
CA TRP A 47 -10.12 13.45 3.67
C TRP A 47 -11.61 13.50 4.00
N ARG A 48 -12.01 13.82 5.24
CA ARG A 48 -13.42 14.00 5.60
C ARG A 48 -14.06 15.14 4.83
N GLU A 49 -13.41 16.31 4.82
CA GLU A 49 -13.87 17.49 4.07
C GLU A 49 -13.93 17.21 2.57
N ALA A 50 -12.91 16.55 2.02
CA ALA A 50 -12.88 16.17 0.62
C ALA A 50 -13.91 15.08 0.25
N SER A 51 -14.40 14.30 1.21
CA SER A 51 -15.42 13.29 0.93
C SER A 51 -16.84 13.85 0.97
N ALA A 52 -17.08 14.88 1.79
CA ALA A 52 -18.39 15.48 1.98
C ALA A 52 -19.08 15.85 0.65
N GLY A 53 -20.26 15.30 0.42
CA GLY A 53 -21.05 15.53 -0.80
C GLY A 53 -20.55 14.82 -2.06
N HIS A 54 -19.45 14.06 -2.00
CA HIS A 54 -18.88 13.36 -3.16
C HIS A 54 -18.83 11.84 -2.97
N MET A 55 -18.48 11.37 -1.77
CA MET A 55 -18.37 9.95 -1.43
C MET A 55 -18.58 9.76 0.08
N GLN A 56 -19.00 8.57 0.49
CA GLN A 56 -18.94 8.20 1.90
C GLN A 56 -17.48 7.92 2.26
N MET A 57 -17.07 8.30 3.46
CA MET A 57 -15.74 8.00 4.00
C MET A 57 -15.89 7.52 5.43
N GLU A 58 -15.14 6.48 5.75
CA GLU A 58 -14.91 6.03 7.11
C GLU A 58 -13.44 5.71 7.32
N LYS A 59 -13.00 5.76 8.58
CA LYS A 59 -11.70 5.26 9.00
C LYS A 59 -11.93 4.06 9.91
N ILE A 60 -11.47 2.90 9.47
CA ILE A 60 -11.62 1.63 10.19
C ILE A 60 -10.27 1.14 10.68
N THR A 61 -10.31 0.11 11.50
CA THR A 61 -9.15 -0.69 11.87
C THR A 61 -9.48 -2.16 11.62
N TYR A 62 -8.49 -2.92 11.14
CA TYR A 62 -8.60 -4.37 10.99
C TYR A 62 -7.33 -5.08 11.47
N ARG A 63 -7.48 -6.30 11.98
CA ARG A 63 -6.37 -7.13 12.42
C ARG A 63 -5.59 -7.65 11.21
N SER A 64 -4.28 -7.40 11.14
CA SER A 64 -3.41 -8.03 10.13
C SER A 64 -3.44 -9.55 10.25
N ARG A 65 -3.23 -10.25 9.12
CA ARG A 65 -3.12 -11.72 9.13
C ARG A 65 -1.77 -12.21 9.63
N VAL A 66 -0.80 -11.31 9.77
CA VAL A 66 0.55 -11.62 10.28
C VAL A 66 0.91 -10.72 11.45
N GLY A 67 1.35 -11.34 12.54
CA GLY A 67 1.64 -10.64 13.79
C GLY A 67 0.40 -10.12 14.50
N ASP A 68 0.63 -9.55 15.68
CA ASP A 68 -0.41 -9.01 16.56
C ASP A 68 -0.56 -7.50 16.32
N LEU A 69 -0.97 -7.12 15.10
CA LEU A 69 -1.02 -5.72 14.68
C LEU A 69 -2.38 -5.33 14.10
N ASP A 70 -2.93 -4.24 14.62
CA ASP A 70 -4.11 -3.58 14.08
C ASP A 70 -3.72 -2.52 13.05
N VAL A 71 -4.26 -2.64 11.84
CA VAL A 71 -3.96 -1.81 10.67
C VAL A 71 -5.10 -0.82 10.44
N PRO A 72 -4.85 0.50 10.57
CA PRO A 72 -5.81 1.54 10.19
C PRO A 72 -6.03 1.54 8.68
N ALA A 73 -7.23 1.90 8.23
CA ALA A 73 -7.50 2.09 6.81
C ALA A 73 -8.60 3.11 6.59
N PHE A 74 -8.46 3.88 5.51
CA PHE A 74 -9.56 4.68 4.97
C PHE A 74 -10.41 3.81 4.06
N VAL A 75 -11.73 3.92 4.15
CA VAL A 75 -12.65 3.30 3.21
C VAL A 75 -13.55 4.36 2.61
N PHE A 76 -13.64 4.34 1.28
CA PHE A 76 -14.43 5.27 0.49
C PHE A 76 -15.47 4.49 -0.32
N GLN A 77 -16.72 4.94 -0.26
CA GLN A 77 -17.83 4.30 -0.98
C GLN A 77 -18.61 5.34 -1.77
N PRO A 78 -19.25 4.95 -2.89
CA PRO A 78 -20.21 5.81 -3.57
C PRO A 78 -21.31 6.27 -2.60
N LEU A 79 -21.79 7.51 -2.74
CA LEU A 79 -22.87 8.04 -1.90
C LEU A 79 -24.12 7.14 -1.88
N ARG A 80 -24.39 6.49 -3.01
CA ARG A 80 -25.47 5.51 -3.16
C ARG A 80 -24.87 4.17 -3.56
N LEU A 81 -24.95 3.21 -2.64
CA LEU A 81 -24.58 1.83 -2.92
C LEU A 81 -25.66 1.14 -3.77
N ARG A 82 -25.19 0.33 -4.72
CA ARG A 82 -25.97 -0.69 -5.41
C ARG A 82 -26.16 -1.87 -4.46
N GLY A 83 -27.01 -2.83 -4.85
CA GLY A 83 -27.25 -4.04 -4.07
C GLY A 83 -25.99 -4.89 -3.84
N ALA A 84 -26.16 -6.02 -3.16
CA ALA A 84 -25.08 -6.94 -2.84
C ALA A 84 -24.23 -7.29 -4.08
N LYS A 85 -22.90 -7.28 -3.93
CA LYS A 85 -21.92 -7.50 -5.03
C LYS A 85 -22.08 -6.55 -6.23
N GLY A 86 -22.71 -5.39 -6.05
CA GLY A 86 -22.94 -4.42 -7.11
C GLY A 86 -21.69 -3.62 -7.52
N HIS A 87 -20.64 -3.60 -6.70
CA HIS A 87 -19.47 -2.74 -6.86
C HIS A 87 -18.17 -3.51 -7.06
N PRO A 88 -17.32 -3.15 -8.03
CA PRO A 88 -15.91 -3.52 -7.98
C PRO A 88 -15.22 -2.79 -6.80
N ALA A 89 -14.08 -3.29 -6.37
CA ALA A 89 -13.29 -2.66 -5.31
C ALA A 89 -11.82 -2.47 -5.69
N LEU A 90 -11.18 -1.48 -5.05
CA LEU A 90 -9.76 -1.20 -5.17
C LEU A 90 -9.11 -1.19 -3.79
N VAL A 91 -7.98 -1.87 -3.67
CA VAL A 91 -7.02 -1.63 -2.59
C VAL A 91 -6.04 -0.56 -3.08
N TRP A 92 -6.00 0.59 -2.42
CA TRP A 92 -5.16 1.73 -2.77
C TRP A 92 -3.97 1.83 -1.81
N VAL A 93 -2.76 1.64 -2.33
CA VAL A 93 -1.54 1.60 -1.53
C VAL A 93 -0.75 2.90 -1.73
N HIS A 94 -0.58 3.65 -0.64
CA HIS A 94 0.10 4.94 -0.68
C HIS A 94 1.61 4.79 -0.95
N GLU A 95 2.25 5.90 -1.33
CA GLU A 95 3.70 5.95 -1.50
C GLU A 95 4.46 6.16 -0.19
N ASN A 96 5.80 6.19 -0.28
CA ASN A 96 6.74 6.35 0.83
C ASN A 96 6.71 5.23 1.88
N ILE A 97 7.89 4.81 2.34
CA ILE A 97 8.05 3.74 3.35
C ILE A 97 7.37 4.14 4.66
N ARG A 98 7.56 5.41 5.03
CA ARG A 98 7.03 6.06 6.22
C ARG A 98 5.98 7.08 5.82
N GLY A 99 5.03 6.62 5.00
CA GLY A 99 4.02 7.45 4.36
C GLY A 99 2.68 7.43 5.09
N HIS A 100 1.69 8.02 4.44
CA HIS A 100 0.26 7.97 4.75
C HIS A 100 -0.53 8.24 3.47
N LEU A 101 -1.85 8.14 3.50
CA LEU A 101 -2.71 8.49 2.37
C LEU A 101 -2.72 10.01 2.09
N TYR A 102 -1.88 10.45 1.16
CA TYR A 102 -1.71 11.87 0.82
C TYR A 102 -2.94 12.48 0.11
N SER A 103 -3.16 13.78 0.36
CA SER A 103 -4.29 14.54 -0.19
C SER A 103 -4.27 14.67 -1.71
N HIS A 104 -3.12 14.57 -2.37
CA HIS A 104 -3.06 14.58 -3.83
C HIS A 104 -3.72 13.35 -4.47
N TYR A 105 -4.05 12.30 -3.69
CA TYR A 105 -4.85 11.18 -4.18
C TYR A 105 -6.36 11.47 -4.27
N ILE A 106 -6.84 12.56 -3.66
CA ILE A 106 -8.27 12.90 -3.61
C ILE A 106 -8.95 12.88 -4.98
N PRO A 107 -8.41 13.51 -6.05
CA PRO A 107 -9.07 13.51 -7.35
C PRO A 107 -9.24 12.09 -7.91
N TYR A 108 -8.26 11.21 -7.72
CA TYR A 108 -8.31 9.84 -8.26
C TYR A 108 -9.26 8.94 -7.47
N ILE A 109 -9.27 9.03 -6.13
CA ILE A 109 -10.21 8.27 -5.31
C ILE A 109 -11.65 8.77 -5.50
N ARG A 110 -11.87 10.08 -5.63
CA ARG A 110 -13.18 10.65 -6.00
C ARG A 110 -13.65 10.13 -7.37
N GLU A 111 -12.77 10.11 -8.37
CA GLU A 111 -13.13 9.58 -9.69
C GLU A 111 -13.44 8.07 -9.65
N ALA A 112 -12.66 7.28 -8.91
CA ALA A 112 -12.91 5.86 -8.74
C ALA A 112 -14.27 5.60 -8.06
N THR A 113 -14.57 6.31 -6.98
CA THR A 113 -15.86 6.18 -6.29
C THR A 113 -17.03 6.69 -7.14
N ALA A 114 -16.87 7.76 -7.90
CA ALA A 114 -17.87 8.25 -8.87
C ALA A 114 -18.18 7.20 -9.96
N ARG A 115 -17.18 6.44 -10.39
CA ARG A 115 -17.35 5.29 -11.31
C ARG A 115 -17.94 4.04 -10.64
N GLY A 116 -18.17 4.10 -9.33
CA GLY A 116 -18.79 3.03 -8.56
C GLY A 116 -17.81 2.05 -7.95
N TYR A 117 -16.53 2.37 -7.80
CA TYR A 117 -15.61 1.53 -7.02
C TYR A 117 -15.78 1.80 -5.51
N ILE A 118 -15.67 0.74 -4.71
CA ILE A 118 -15.40 0.86 -3.27
C ILE A 118 -13.88 0.82 -3.09
N VAL A 119 -13.30 1.79 -2.40
CA VAL A 119 -11.84 1.90 -2.24
C VAL A 119 -11.48 1.71 -0.77
N ILE A 120 -10.56 0.80 -0.47
CA ILE A 120 -9.90 0.72 0.84
C ILE A 120 -8.44 1.13 0.68
N ALA A 121 -7.95 1.99 1.56
CA ALA A 121 -6.57 2.46 1.58
C ALA A 121 -5.95 2.14 2.95
N PRO A 122 -5.26 0.98 3.06
CA PRO A 122 -4.54 0.59 4.27
C PRO A 122 -3.35 1.51 4.58
N GLU A 123 -3.21 1.84 5.85
CA GLU A 123 -2.03 2.46 6.42
C GLU A 123 -1.17 1.33 7.01
N TYR A 124 -0.38 0.67 6.15
CA TYR A 124 0.38 -0.54 6.51
C TYR A 124 1.45 -0.28 7.58
N ARG A 125 1.93 -1.34 8.25
CA ARG A 125 2.98 -1.20 9.29
C ARG A 125 4.16 -0.37 8.79
N GLY A 126 4.57 0.61 9.59
CA GLY A 126 5.59 1.58 9.19
C GLY A 126 5.07 2.94 8.73
N SER A 127 3.78 3.06 8.40
CA SER A 127 3.13 4.36 8.16
C SER A 127 3.22 5.28 9.37
N VAL A 128 3.21 6.59 9.12
CA VAL A 128 3.41 7.61 10.17
C VAL A 128 2.10 8.00 10.84
N GLY A 129 2.18 8.52 12.07
CA GLY A 129 1.01 9.02 12.81
C GLY A 129 0.34 8.00 13.74
N TYR A 130 0.82 6.76 13.76
CA TYR A 130 0.29 5.66 14.59
C TYR A 130 1.23 5.24 15.74
N GLY A 131 2.19 6.11 16.07
CA GLY A 131 3.13 5.91 17.17
C GLY A 131 4.36 5.07 16.81
N LYS A 132 5.34 5.07 17.73
CA LYS A 132 6.67 4.47 17.52
C LYS A 132 6.63 2.98 17.22
N ALA A 133 5.78 2.22 17.92
CA ALA A 133 5.69 0.77 17.73
C ALA A 133 5.19 0.42 16.31
N PHE A 134 4.17 1.13 15.82
CA PHE A 134 3.66 0.95 14.47
C PHE A 134 4.67 1.38 13.42
N TYR A 135 5.37 2.50 13.67
CA TYR A 135 6.48 2.96 12.84
C TYR A 135 7.58 1.88 12.76
N ASP A 136 8.18 1.44 13.87
CA ASP A 136 9.29 0.47 13.84
C ASP A 136 8.91 -0.95 13.38
N ALA A 137 7.59 -1.22 13.25
CA ALA A 137 7.08 -2.48 12.73
C ALA A 137 7.30 -2.66 11.21
N ILE A 138 7.77 -1.63 10.48
CA ILE A 138 8.10 -1.75 9.05
C ILE A 138 8.91 -3.03 8.77
N ASP A 139 8.49 -3.78 7.77
CA ASP A 139 9.14 -5.02 7.35
C ASP A 139 9.20 -5.02 5.84
N TYR A 140 10.15 -4.25 5.31
CA TYR A 140 10.14 -3.79 3.94
C TYR A 140 10.07 -4.97 2.94
N GLY A 141 9.06 -4.97 2.08
CA GLY A 141 8.74 -6.05 1.15
C GLY A 141 8.30 -7.37 1.81
N GLY A 142 7.96 -7.38 3.10
CA GLY A 142 7.51 -8.55 3.87
C GLY A 142 6.12 -8.35 4.41
N ASN A 143 5.98 -8.31 5.74
CA ASN A 143 4.68 -8.30 6.41
C ASN A 143 3.80 -7.07 6.10
N GLU A 144 4.36 -5.94 5.66
CA GLU A 144 3.56 -4.80 5.17
C GLU A 144 2.74 -5.14 3.91
N VAL A 145 3.22 -6.09 3.10
CA VAL A 145 2.48 -6.64 1.97
C VAL A 145 1.29 -7.44 2.47
N ASP A 146 1.46 -8.20 3.55
CA ASP A 146 0.39 -8.98 4.16
C ASP A 146 -0.67 -8.09 4.84
N ASP A 147 -0.27 -6.98 5.45
CA ASP A 147 -1.21 -5.97 5.96
C ASP A 147 -2.15 -5.47 4.84
N VAL A 148 -1.58 -5.16 3.67
CA VAL A 148 -2.34 -4.68 2.51
C VAL A 148 -3.23 -5.78 1.94
N VAL A 149 -2.74 -7.01 1.81
CA VAL A 149 -3.54 -8.11 1.27
C VAL A 149 -4.69 -8.50 2.21
N THR A 150 -4.53 -8.37 3.54
CA THR A 150 -5.64 -8.56 4.49
C THR A 150 -6.85 -7.66 4.19
N ALA A 151 -6.64 -6.47 3.61
CA ALA A 151 -7.72 -5.57 3.21
C ALA A 151 -8.71 -6.22 2.22
N VAL A 152 -8.26 -7.22 1.43
CA VAL A 152 -9.13 -7.98 0.52
C VAL A 152 -10.19 -8.75 1.30
N GLU A 153 -9.81 -9.43 2.38
CA GLU A 153 -10.79 -10.17 3.20
C GLU A 153 -11.71 -9.21 3.97
N VAL A 154 -11.20 -8.04 4.39
CA VAL A 154 -12.02 -6.98 4.98
C VAL A 154 -13.08 -6.50 4.00
N LEU A 155 -12.71 -6.22 2.74
CA LEU A 155 -13.64 -5.86 1.67
C LEU A 155 -14.71 -6.95 1.47
N LYS A 156 -14.31 -8.21 1.40
CA LYS A 156 -15.25 -9.33 1.16
C LYS A 156 -16.23 -9.56 2.30
N THR A 157 -15.79 -9.37 3.55
CA THR A 157 -16.55 -9.79 4.73
C THR A 157 -17.35 -8.66 5.37
N LYS A 158 -16.84 -7.42 5.36
CA LYS A 158 -17.51 -6.27 5.98
C LYS A 158 -18.38 -5.48 5.00
N TYR A 159 -18.10 -5.54 3.71
CA TYR A 159 -18.77 -4.71 2.69
C TYR A 159 -19.55 -5.57 1.70
N SER A 160 -20.79 -5.91 2.04
CA SER A 160 -21.65 -6.80 1.22
C SER A 160 -21.91 -6.30 -0.21
N ALA A 161 -21.76 -5.00 -0.45
CA ALA A 161 -21.88 -4.38 -1.77
C ALA A 161 -20.67 -4.67 -2.69
N VAL A 162 -19.52 -5.09 -2.13
CA VAL A 162 -18.32 -5.46 -2.89
C VAL A 162 -18.53 -6.80 -3.58
N ASP A 163 -18.22 -6.83 -4.87
CA ASP A 163 -18.10 -8.06 -5.63
C ASP A 163 -16.71 -8.69 -5.39
N PRO A 164 -16.62 -9.84 -4.69
CA PRO A 164 -15.35 -10.49 -4.39
C PRO A 164 -14.59 -10.93 -5.65
N SER A 165 -15.29 -11.04 -6.79
CA SER A 165 -14.68 -11.41 -8.07
C SER A 165 -14.11 -10.22 -8.84
N ARG A 166 -14.26 -8.98 -8.34
CA ARG A 166 -13.81 -7.73 -9.01
C ARG A 166 -13.03 -6.81 -8.07
N ILE A 167 -12.00 -7.36 -7.43
CA ILE A 167 -11.08 -6.59 -6.56
C ILE A 167 -9.76 -6.37 -7.30
N GLY A 168 -9.33 -5.12 -7.43
CA GLY A 168 -8.02 -4.73 -7.96
C GLY A 168 -7.15 -4.06 -6.91
N ILE A 169 -5.88 -3.85 -7.24
CA ILE A 169 -4.91 -3.12 -6.41
C ILE A 169 -4.17 -2.07 -7.23
N ILE A 170 -3.89 -0.93 -6.63
CA ILE A 170 -3.12 0.16 -7.24
C ILE A 170 -2.18 0.77 -6.21
N GLY A 171 -0.96 1.10 -6.61
CA GLY A 171 -0.02 1.79 -5.74
C GLY A 171 1.11 2.49 -6.48
N TRP A 172 1.68 3.50 -5.81
CA TRP A 172 2.74 4.35 -6.36
C TRP A 172 4.05 4.20 -5.57
N SER A 173 5.18 4.15 -6.26
CA SER A 173 6.52 4.08 -5.67
C SER A 173 6.67 2.87 -4.74
N HIS A 174 6.75 3.07 -3.42
CA HIS A 174 6.75 1.97 -2.48
C HIS A 174 5.43 1.19 -2.49
N GLY A 175 4.28 1.87 -2.60
CA GLY A 175 2.99 1.20 -2.81
C GLY A 175 2.95 0.42 -4.12
N GLY A 176 3.70 0.85 -5.15
CA GLY A 176 3.86 0.10 -6.40
C GLY A 176 4.65 -1.19 -6.20
N MET A 177 5.68 -1.17 -5.36
CA MET A 177 6.40 -2.38 -4.95
C MET A 177 5.50 -3.34 -4.17
N ILE A 178 4.76 -2.84 -3.18
CA ILE A 178 3.78 -3.64 -2.44
C ILE A 178 2.76 -4.24 -3.40
N THR A 179 2.26 -3.45 -4.36
CA THR A 179 1.32 -3.92 -5.39
C THR A 179 1.87 -5.13 -6.17
N LEU A 180 3.12 -5.06 -6.63
CA LEU A 180 3.76 -6.19 -7.33
C LEU A 180 3.94 -7.41 -6.41
N LEU A 181 4.46 -7.22 -5.20
CA LEU A 181 4.64 -8.33 -4.26
C LEU A 181 3.30 -8.96 -3.85
N SER A 182 2.25 -8.16 -3.70
CA SER A 182 0.89 -8.64 -3.38
C SER A 182 0.39 -9.61 -4.45
N VAL A 183 0.53 -9.28 -5.74
CA VAL A 183 0.06 -10.18 -6.81
C VAL A 183 0.98 -11.38 -7.06
N LEU A 184 2.29 -11.22 -6.87
CA LEU A 184 3.25 -12.32 -7.03
C LEU A 184 3.11 -13.37 -5.92
N ARG A 185 2.83 -12.94 -4.68
CA ARG A 185 2.69 -13.85 -3.53
C ARG A 185 1.27 -14.35 -3.30
N ASN A 186 0.27 -13.73 -3.93
CA ASN A 186 -1.15 -14.04 -3.72
C ASN A 186 -1.91 -14.04 -5.06
N GLU A 187 -1.59 -15.00 -5.93
CA GLU A 187 -2.03 -15.05 -7.35
C GLU A 187 -3.54 -14.90 -7.58
N SER A 188 -4.38 -15.26 -6.59
CA SER A 188 -5.85 -15.21 -6.71
C SER A 188 -6.50 -14.03 -5.99
N ALA A 189 -5.75 -13.20 -5.26
CA ALA A 189 -6.32 -12.13 -4.43
C ALA A 189 -6.86 -10.95 -5.25
N PHE A 190 -6.25 -10.66 -6.41
CA PHE A 190 -6.57 -9.49 -7.24
C PHE A 190 -6.84 -9.88 -8.69
N LYS A 191 -7.75 -9.16 -9.35
CA LYS A 191 -8.05 -9.33 -10.78
C LYS A 191 -7.26 -8.42 -11.69
N ALA A 192 -6.78 -7.30 -11.15
CA ALA A 192 -5.94 -6.35 -11.85
C ALA A 192 -5.00 -5.67 -10.86
N ALA A 193 -3.82 -5.28 -11.34
CA ALA A 193 -2.85 -4.55 -10.56
C ALA A 193 -2.23 -3.41 -11.38
N VAL A 194 -2.13 -2.25 -10.77
CA VAL A 194 -1.48 -1.06 -11.35
C VAL A 194 -0.33 -0.65 -10.43
N ALA A 195 0.89 -0.95 -10.85
CA ALA A 195 2.10 -0.59 -10.12
C ALA A 195 2.78 0.60 -10.81
N MET A 196 2.71 1.78 -10.17
CA MET A 196 3.25 3.03 -10.72
C MET A 196 4.63 3.29 -10.11
N VAL A 197 5.62 3.61 -10.95
CA VAL A 197 7.04 3.81 -10.56
C VAL A 197 7.56 2.83 -9.48
N PRO A 198 7.30 1.51 -9.58
CA PRO A 198 7.54 0.59 -8.48
C PRO A 198 9.04 0.40 -8.23
N VAL A 199 9.38 0.16 -6.97
CA VAL A 199 10.69 -0.40 -6.62
C VAL A 199 10.63 -1.89 -6.95
N THR A 200 11.46 -2.35 -7.88
CA THR A 200 11.48 -3.75 -8.33
C THR A 200 12.71 -4.52 -7.87
N ASN A 201 13.81 -3.82 -7.60
CA ASN A 201 15.10 -4.41 -7.26
C ASN A 201 15.76 -3.67 -6.08
N LEU A 202 15.82 -4.32 -4.91
CA LEU A 202 16.42 -3.74 -3.71
C LEU A 202 17.93 -3.53 -3.86
N PHE A 203 18.64 -4.40 -4.57
CA PHE A 203 20.08 -4.23 -4.80
C PHE A 203 20.35 -2.90 -5.53
N GLN A 204 19.59 -2.64 -6.60
CA GLN A 204 19.68 -1.38 -7.33
C GLN A 204 19.29 -0.18 -6.46
N ARG A 205 18.18 -0.29 -5.71
CA ARG A 205 17.70 0.78 -4.83
C ARG A 205 18.76 1.17 -3.80
N LEU A 206 19.37 0.19 -3.13
CA LEU A 206 20.36 0.42 -2.08
C LEU A 206 21.65 0.98 -2.63
N ALA A 207 22.12 0.47 -3.78
CA ALA A 207 23.29 1.01 -4.47
C ALA A 207 23.12 2.50 -4.83
N TRP A 208 21.93 2.90 -5.29
CA TRP A 208 21.67 4.29 -5.70
C TRP A 208 21.48 5.27 -4.55
N LYS A 209 20.89 4.83 -3.43
CA LYS A 209 20.45 5.70 -2.33
C LYS A 209 21.36 5.66 -1.10
N GLY A 210 22.44 4.88 -1.15
CA GLY A 210 23.36 4.66 -0.04
C GLY A 210 22.91 3.49 0.85
N VAL A 211 23.76 2.48 0.95
CA VAL A 211 23.43 1.18 1.56
C VAL A 211 23.08 1.34 3.04
N GLU A 212 23.92 2.00 3.83
CA GLU A 212 23.76 2.10 5.29
C GLU A 212 22.52 2.92 5.66
N LYS A 213 22.34 4.08 5.02
CA LYS A 213 21.18 4.96 5.29
C LYS A 213 19.87 4.32 4.90
N GLN A 214 19.81 3.68 3.73
CA GLN A 214 18.58 3.00 3.32
C GLN A 214 18.33 1.75 4.16
N HIS A 215 19.36 0.99 4.54
CA HIS A 215 19.22 -0.19 5.40
C HIS A 215 18.52 0.18 6.71
N GLN A 216 18.96 1.25 7.38
CA GLN A 216 18.29 1.74 8.60
C GLN A 216 16.83 2.15 8.36
N ALA A 217 16.51 2.68 7.17
CA ALA A 217 15.16 3.13 6.85
C ALA A 217 14.19 1.97 6.57
N ILE A 218 14.65 0.94 5.85
CA ILE A 218 13.84 -0.21 5.41
C ILE A 218 13.84 -1.37 6.41
N ASP A 219 14.91 -1.50 7.19
CA ASP A 219 15.09 -2.58 8.15
C ASP A 219 15.70 -2.08 9.47
N PRO A 220 14.99 -1.22 10.21
CA PRO A 220 15.49 -0.67 11.47
C PRO A 220 15.69 -1.73 12.57
N ALA A 221 15.00 -2.87 12.46
CA ALA A 221 15.07 -3.96 13.44
C ALA A 221 16.02 -5.09 13.01
N ASN A 222 16.82 -4.88 11.95
CA ASN A 222 17.76 -5.87 11.39
C ASN A 222 17.10 -7.24 11.09
N ARG A 223 15.85 -7.24 10.62
CA ARG A 223 15.08 -8.41 10.19
C ARG A 223 15.70 -9.11 9.00
N TYR A 224 16.42 -8.38 8.15
CA TYR A 224 17.16 -8.95 7.03
C TYR A 224 18.41 -9.70 7.51
N GLY A 225 18.91 -9.36 8.70
CA GLY A 225 20.04 -10.02 9.35
C GLY A 225 21.39 -9.72 8.68
N GLY A 226 21.48 -8.68 7.86
CA GLY A 226 22.71 -8.27 7.18
C GLY A 226 22.45 -7.50 5.89
N LEU A 227 23.54 -6.97 5.33
CA LEU A 227 23.58 -6.23 4.07
C LEU A 227 23.35 -7.13 2.85
N PRO A 228 23.06 -6.57 1.66
CA PRO A 228 22.75 -7.38 0.47
C PRO A 228 23.79 -8.40 0.06
N HIS A 229 25.08 -8.13 0.30
CA HIS A 229 26.16 -9.07 -0.01
C HIS A 229 26.26 -10.21 1.02
N GLU A 230 25.74 -10.02 2.24
CA GLU A 230 25.74 -11.01 3.31
C GLU A 230 24.48 -11.90 3.27
N LYS A 231 23.34 -11.32 2.88
CA LYS A 231 22.01 -11.95 2.89
C LYS A 231 21.28 -11.87 1.55
N PRO A 232 21.92 -12.20 0.40
CA PRO A 232 21.38 -11.92 -0.92
C PRO A 232 19.99 -12.51 -1.16
N ASP A 233 19.71 -13.69 -0.61
CA ASP A 233 18.42 -14.37 -0.85
C ASP A 233 17.25 -13.64 -0.18
N VAL A 234 17.47 -12.99 0.98
CA VAL A 234 16.45 -12.14 1.60
C VAL A 234 16.12 -10.97 0.68
N TYR A 235 17.12 -10.26 0.16
CA TYR A 235 16.87 -9.11 -0.72
C TYR A 235 16.24 -9.50 -2.05
N LYS A 236 16.52 -10.70 -2.57
CA LYS A 236 15.82 -11.26 -3.73
C LYS A 236 14.35 -11.53 -3.41
N GLU A 237 14.07 -12.22 -2.30
CA GLU A 237 12.70 -12.51 -1.85
C GLU A 237 11.88 -11.22 -1.64
N ARG A 238 12.52 -10.16 -1.15
CA ARG A 238 11.89 -8.84 -0.95
C ARG A 238 11.80 -8.00 -2.24
N SER A 239 12.34 -8.44 -3.37
CA SER A 239 12.38 -7.69 -4.64
C SER A 239 11.41 -8.30 -5.65
N PRO A 240 10.44 -7.55 -6.19
CA PRO A 240 9.55 -8.05 -7.26
C PRO A 240 10.24 -8.63 -8.51
N LEU A 241 11.50 -8.28 -8.76
CA LEU A 241 12.24 -8.71 -9.95
C LEU A 241 12.62 -10.20 -9.96
N TYR A 242 12.76 -10.83 -8.78
CA TYR A 242 13.20 -12.24 -8.65
C TYR A 242 12.03 -13.14 -8.29
#